data_AF-A0A3Q8ZS88-F1
#
_entry.id   AF-A0A3Q8ZS88-F1
#
_cell.length_a   1.000
_cell.length_b   1.000
_cell.length_c   1.000
_cell.angle_alpha   90.00
_cell.angle_beta   90.00
_cell.angle_gamma   90.00
#
_symmetry.space_group_name_H-M   'P 1'
#
loop_
_entity.id
_entity.type
_entity.pdbx_description
1 polymer ?
#
loop_
_entity_poly.entity_id
_entity_poly.type
_entity_poly.pdbx_seq_one_letter_code
_entity_poly.pdbx_strand_id
1 'polypeptide(L)'
;MGADRFWQSLGLCLTGLGAAFLLFVAAYPLGLVQAYPTPPAEAIEGPLGFEKKIEDLNGLYREANEPKQVYLERLTKAVAGGVVHYWTEGDRWAATDARYTKISVFDNYVIWLLGRLPAYHDSFQNYEFLTPRKALDRGYGFCSQASKIVYSILTEQGIPATIYSAEQHTIVEVDGNVLDSDYGVLVPHPLALVERDPSIVDSYYSDYEDMLPLLHGAYGQPWHQLGTPEGFQSARSYETIFDRLKWLPPVMLLLIGVLLATSGLLRRRPFVSAPKIFAFGRSSNRGA
;
A
#
# COMPACT_ATOMS: atom_id res chain seq x y z
N MET A 1 13.19 35.01 31.97
CA MET A 1 13.59 33.68 32.48
C MET A 1 12.47 32.63 32.44
N GLY A 2 11.24 32.91 32.87
CA GLY A 2 10.14 31.92 32.85
C GLY A 2 9.68 31.50 31.44
N ALA A 3 9.48 32.47 30.54
CA ALA A 3 9.00 32.20 29.18
C ALA A 3 9.99 31.37 28.34
N ASP A 4 11.30 31.66 28.42
CA ASP A 4 12.30 30.91 27.65
C ASP A 4 12.42 29.45 28.12
N ARG A 5 12.29 29.20 29.45
CA ARG A 5 12.26 27.83 29.99
C ARG A 5 11.00 27.09 29.57
N PHE A 6 9.86 27.77 29.50
CA PHE A 6 8.61 27.18 29.02
C PHE A 6 8.73 26.71 27.56
N TRP A 7 9.19 27.56 26.65
CA TRP A 7 9.36 27.20 25.23
C TRP A 7 10.38 26.08 25.01
N GLN A 8 11.46 26.07 25.80
CA GLN A 8 12.44 24.98 25.78
C GLN A 8 11.83 23.65 26.22
N SER A 9 11.09 23.63 27.34
CA SER A 9 10.42 22.42 27.82
C SER A 9 9.36 21.92 26.85
N LEU A 10 8.56 22.84 26.26
CA LEU A 10 7.59 22.51 25.22
C LEU A 10 8.29 21.92 23.98
N GLY A 11 9.40 22.51 23.55
CA GLY A 11 10.20 22.02 22.43
C GLY A 11 10.74 20.61 22.64
N LEU A 12 11.29 20.31 23.83
CA LEU A 12 11.74 18.97 24.19
C LEU A 12 10.57 17.96 24.21
N CYS A 13 9.42 18.36 24.75
CA CYS A 13 8.22 17.54 24.77
C CYS A 13 7.74 17.19 23.35
N LEU A 14 7.61 18.19 22.47
CA LEU A 14 7.21 18.00 21.07
C LEU A 14 8.22 17.16 20.28
N THR A 15 9.52 17.32 20.56
CA THR A 15 10.56 16.49 19.96
C THR A 15 10.39 15.03 20.38
N GLY A 16 10.17 14.76 21.67
CA GLY A 16 9.92 13.41 22.17
C GLY A 16 8.67 12.78 21.56
N LEU A 17 7.55 13.53 21.51
CA LEU A 17 6.30 13.10 20.88
C LEU A 17 6.46 12.83 19.38
N GLY A 18 7.12 13.73 18.66
CA GLY A 18 7.39 13.56 17.24
C GLY A 18 8.28 12.35 16.96
N ALA A 19 9.29 12.09 17.79
CA ALA A 19 10.16 10.92 17.66
C ALA A 19 9.39 9.62 17.90
N ALA A 20 8.59 9.55 18.97
CA ALA A 20 7.75 8.40 19.26
C ALA A 20 6.73 8.14 18.14
N PHE A 21 6.13 9.21 17.59
CA PHE A 21 5.19 9.08 16.48
C PHE A 21 5.89 8.67 15.18
N LEU A 22 7.08 9.18 14.90
CA LEU A 22 7.86 8.74 13.74
C LEU A 22 8.20 7.25 13.84
N LEU A 23 8.61 6.78 15.03
CA LEU A 23 8.86 5.36 15.28
C LEU A 23 7.61 4.51 15.06
N PHE A 24 6.45 4.99 15.51
CA PHE A 24 5.16 4.32 15.24
C PHE A 24 4.88 4.20 13.74
N VAL A 25 5.03 5.28 12.96
CA VAL A 25 4.80 5.25 11.50
C VAL A 25 5.84 4.39 10.77
N ALA A 26 7.08 4.36 11.29
CA ALA A 26 8.16 3.56 10.73
C ALA A 26 8.12 2.08 11.15
N ALA A 27 7.31 1.71 12.14
CA ALA A 27 7.34 0.37 12.71
C ALA A 27 7.04 -0.72 11.66
N TYR A 28 6.01 -0.54 10.84
CA TYR A 28 5.67 -1.49 9.78
C TYR A 28 6.71 -1.56 8.65
N PRO A 29 7.13 -0.45 8.00
CA PRO A 29 8.12 -0.52 6.92
C PRO A 29 9.50 -0.99 7.39
N LEU A 30 9.81 -0.89 8.69
CA LEU A 30 11.03 -1.46 9.29
C LEU A 30 10.86 -2.92 9.73
N GLY A 31 9.68 -3.52 9.57
CA GLY A 31 9.40 -4.90 9.99
C GLY A 31 9.32 -5.10 11.50
N LEU A 32 9.15 -4.03 12.30
CA LEU A 32 9.01 -4.10 13.75
C LEU A 32 7.62 -4.55 14.20
N VAL A 33 6.61 -4.37 13.34
CA VAL A 33 5.23 -4.83 13.56
C VAL A 33 4.65 -5.40 12.28
N GLN A 34 3.73 -6.35 12.42
CA GLN A 34 2.89 -6.80 11.32
C GLN A 34 1.66 -5.91 11.21
N ALA A 35 1.44 -5.31 10.04
CA ALA A 35 0.26 -4.49 9.81
C ALA A 35 -1.01 -5.35 9.67
N TYR A 36 -0.89 -6.53 9.07
CA TYR A 36 -2.00 -7.40 8.72
C TYR A 36 -1.86 -8.74 9.43
N PRO A 37 -2.97 -9.32 9.94
CA PRO A 37 -2.94 -10.64 10.54
C PRO A 37 -2.67 -11.71 9.47
N THR A 38 -1.91 -12.72 9.84
CA THR A 38 -1.70 -13.90 8.99
C THR A 38 -3.03 -14.66 8.82
N PRO A 39 -3.39 -15.08 7.59
CA PRO A 39 -4.52 -15.96 7.37
C PRO A 39 -4.39 -17.29 8.14
N PRO A 40 -5.48 -18.04 8.35
CA PRO A 40 -5.41 -19.36 8.95
C PRO A 40 -4.50 -20.32 8.17
N ALA A 41 -3.88 -21.28 8.86
CA ALA A 41 -2.99 -22.27 8.21
C ALA A 41 -3.70 -23.04 7.08
N GLU A 42 -4.97 -23.38 7.27
CA GLU A 42 -5.82 -24.05 6.27
C GLU A 42 -5.93 -23.25 4.96
N ALA A 43 -5.96 -21.92 5.05
CA ALA A 43 -5.99 -21.05 3.88
C ALA A 43 -4.60 -20.97 3.21
N ILE A 44 -3.53 -20.97 4.00
CA ILE A 44 -2.16 -20.88 3.52
C ILE A 44 -1.70 -22.17 2.83
N GLU A 45 -2.10 -23.32 3.37
CA GLU A 45 -1.73 -24.65 2.88
C GLU A 45 -2.75 -25.21 1.88
N GLY A 46 -3.88 -24.51 1.68
CA GLY A 46 -4.94 -24.87 0.76
C GLY A 46 -4.57 -24.69 -0.72
N PRO A 47 -5.45 -25.10 -1.65
CA PRO A 47 -5.18 -25.09 -3.09
C PRO A 47 -4.99 -23.69 -3.69
N LEU A 48 -5.50 -22.65 -3.02
CA LEU A 48 -5.33 -21.24 -3.38
C LEU A 48 -4.49 -20.48 -2.33
N GLY A 49 -3.62 -21.23 -1.64
CA GLY A 49 -2.73 -20.74 -0.60
C GLY A 49 -1.38 -20.24 -1.14
N PHE A 50 -0.40 -20.08 -0.25
CA PHE A 50 0.94 -19.65 -0.65
C PHE A 50 1.72 -20.82 -1.26
N GLU A 51 2.12 -20.68 -2.52
CA GLU A 51 3.20 -21.50 -3.08
C GLU A 51 4.55 -20.87 -2.76
N LYS A 52 4.69 -19.56 -3.00
CA LYS A 52 5.94 -18.81 -2.81
C LYS A 52 5.69 -17.32 -2.59
N LYS A 53 6.15 -16.80 -1.46
CA LYS A 53 6.12 -15.36 -1.19
C LYS A 53 6.97 -14.58 -2.19
N ILE A 54 6.40 -13.51 -2.75
CA ILE A 54 7.09 -12.60 -3.67
C ILE A 54 7.84 -11.52 -2.88
N GLU A 55 9.14 -11.71 -2.69
CA GLU A 55 9.99 -10.73 -2.00
C GLU A 55 10.46 -9.60 -2.93
N ASP A 56 10.87 -9.93 -4.15
CA ASP A 56 11.33 -8.95 -5.14
C ASP A 56 10.25 -8.68 -6.19
N LEU A 57 9.76 -7.43 -6.21
CA LEU A 57 8.78 -7.00 -7.22
C LEU A 57 9.38 -7.01 -8.63
N ASN A 58 10.68 -6.74 -8.78
CA ASN A 58 11.31 -6.66 -10.09
C ASN A 58 11.23 -7.99 -10.84
N GLY A 59 11.23 -9.11 -10.09
CA GLY A 59 11.02 -10.44 -10.64
C GLY A 59 9.65 -10.64 -11.31
N LEU A 60 8.68 -9.74 -11.10
CA LEU A 60 7.37 -9.80 -11.78
C LEU A 60 7.33 -9.00 -13.09
N TYR A 61 8.34 -8.20 -13.40
CA TYR A 61 8.38 -7.45 -14.65
C TYR A 61 8.92 -8.33 -15.77
N ARG A 62 8.56 -7.99 -17.01
CA ARG A 62 8.98 -8.71 -18.19
C ARG A 62 10.46 -8.47 -18.46
N GLU A 63 11.21 -9.53 -18.71
CA GLU A 63 12.60 -9.40 -19.16
C GLU A 63 12.68 -9.00 -20.64
N ALA A 64 13.76 -8.32 -21.04
CA ALA A 64 13.90 -7.77 -22.40
C ALA A 64 13.74 -8.80 -23.53
N ASN A 65 14.16 -10.04 -23.29
CA ASN A 65 14.12 -11.13 -24.28
C ASN A 65 13.00 -12.16 -23.99
N GLU A 66 12.14 -11.90 -23.01
CA GLU A 66 11.08 -12.84 -22.64
C GLU A 66 9.91 -12.73 -23.63
N PRO A 67 9.49 -13.84 -24.27
CA PRO A 67 8.30 -13.82 -25.11
C PRO A 67 7.08 -13.39 -24.31
N LYS A 68 6.22 -12.52 -24.87
CA LYS A 68 5.07 -11.96 -24.14
C LYS A 68 4.17 -13.06 -23.57
N GLN A 69 3.91 -14.13 -24.30
CA GLN A 69 3.09 -15.24 -23.82
C GLN A 69 3.66 -15.92 -22.56
N VAL A 70 4.97 -16.23 -22.60
CA VAL A 70 5.69 -16.84 -21.47
C VAL A 70 5.67 -15.90 -20.27
N TYR A 71 5.84 -14.60 -20.51
CA TYR A 71 5.74 -13.58 -19.48
C TYR A 71 4.35 -13.52 -18.83
N LEU A 72 3.27 -13.50 -19.62
CA LEU A 72 1.91 -13.46 -19.10
C LEU A 72 1.61 -14.70 -18.25
N GLU A 73 2.01 -15.88 -18.71
CA GLU A 73 1.85 -17.12 -17.93
C GLU A 73 2.64 -17.08 -16.62
N ARG A 74 3.92 -16.66 -16.68
CA ARG A 74 4.79 -16.56 -15.50
C ARG A 74 4.25 -15.54 -14.48
N LEU A 75 3.80 -14.37 -14.94
CA LEU A 75 3.24 -13.34 -14.08
C LEU A 75 1.98 -13.86 -13.37
N THR A 76 1.06 -14.47 -14.12
CA THR A 76 -0.20 -15.01 -13.58
C THR A 76 0.07 -16.06 -12.51
N LYS A 77 0.96 -17.03 -12.79
CA LYS A 77 1.37 -18.05 -11.82
C LYS A 77 2.07 -17.46 -10.60
N ALA A 78 2.99 -16.53 -10.80
CA ALA A 78 3.74 -15.91 -9.70
C ALA A 78 2.82 -15.15 -8.74
N VAL A 79 1.82 -14.44 -9.26
CA VAL A 79 0.84 -13.72 -8.42
C VAL A 79 -0.06 -14.70 -7.67
N ALA A 80 -0.57 -15.74 -8.35
CA ALA A 80 -1.40 -16.77 -7.71
C ALA A 80 -0.67 -17.44 -6.54
N GLY A 81 0.57 -17.88 -6.74
CA GLY A 81 1.39 -18.48 -5.67
C GLY A 81 1.84 -17.50 -4.59
N GLY A 82 1.68 -16.19 -4.81
CA GLY A 82 2.18 -15.12 -3.95
C GLY A 82 1.11 -14.38 -3.14
N VAL A 83 -0.16 -14.75 -3.27
CA VAL A 83 -1.29 -14.15 -2.53
C VAL A 83 -2.24 -15.27 -2.11
N VAL A 84 -2.58 -15.31 -0.82
CA VAL A 84 -3.59 -16.27 -0.33
C VAL A 84 -4.98 -15.76 -0.68
N HIS A 85 -5.76 -16.59 -1.37
CA HIS A 85 -7.20 -16.40 -1.50
C HIS A 85 -7.89 -16.97 -0.27
N TYR A 86 -8.66 -16.15 0.46
CA TYR A 86 -9.42 -16.67 1.59
C TYR A 86 -10.63 -15.82 1.95
N TRP A 87 -11.78 -16.49 2.14
CA TRP A 87 -12.99 -15.92 2.71
C TRP A 87 -13.17 -16.41 4.14
N THR A 88 -13.56 -15.53 5.05
CA THR A 88 -13.89 -15.93 6.42
C THR A 88 -15.24 -16.64 6.50
N GLU A 89 -16.19 -16.35 5.62
CA GLU A 89 -17.54 -16.90 5.61
C GLU A 89 -18.05 -17.18 4.18
N GLY A 90 -18.14 -18.45 3.79
CA GLY A 90 -18.63 -18.85 2.46
C GLY A 90 -17.72 -18.32 1.34
N ASP A 91 -18.32 -17.86 0.24
CA ASP A 91 -17.61 -17.45 -0.99
C ASP A 91 -17.88 -15.98 -1.35
N ARG A 92 -18.06 -15.13 -0.33
CA ARG A 92 -18.34 -13.70 -0.50
C ARG A 92 -17.84 -12.89 0.67
N TRP A 93 -17.69 -11.58 0.44
CA TRP A 93 -17.22 -10.69 1.48
C TRP A 93 -18.21 -10.62 2.64
N ALA A 94 -17.69 -10.82 3.85
CA ALA A 94 -18.37 -10.67 5.11
C ALA A 94 -17.63 -9.66 6.01
N ALA A 95 -18.33 -9.11 7.01
CA ALA A 95 -17.73 -8.14 7.93
C ALA A 95 -16.53 -8.71 8.71
N THR A 96 -16.47 -10.04 8.86
CA THR A 96 -15.37 -10.79 9.44
C THR A 96 -14.09 -10.74 8.60
N ASP A 97 -14.18 -10.53 7.28
CA ASP A 97 -13.03 -10.32 6.38
C ASP A 97 -12.37 -8.95 6.58
N ALA A 98 -13.08 -7.97 7.15
CA ALA A 98 -12.57 -6.62 7.35
C ALA A 98 -11.27 -6.61 8.18
N ARG A 99 -11.05 -7.62 9.03
CA ARG A 99 -9.79 -7.75 9.80
C ARG A 99 -8.55 -7.98 8.92
N TYR A 100 -8.72 -8.52 7.71
CA TYR A 100 -7.65 -8.80 6.76
C TYR A 100 -7.61 -7.77 5.62
N THR A 101 -8.76 -7.23 5.22
CA THR A 101 -8.91 -6.34 4.05
C THR A 101 -8.86 -4.85 4.39
N LYS A 102 -9.18 -4.45 5.63
CA LYS A 102 -9.07 -3.06 6.05
C LYS A 102 -7.62 -2.61 6.17
N ILE A 103 -7.34 -1.37 5.76
CA ILE A 103 -6.02 -0.78 5.97
C ILE A 103 -5.70 -0.64 7.45
N SER A 104 -4.58 -1.23 7.85
CA SER A 104 -4.09 -1.19 9.22
C SER A 104 -3.62 0.19 9.65
N VAL A 105 -3.77 0.49 10.93
CA VAL A 105 -3.26 1.74 11.53
C VAL A 105 -1.72 1.83 11.42
N PHE A 106 -1.04 0.68 11.41
CA PHE A 106 0.41 0.60 11.27
C PHE A 106 0.89 0.77 9.82
N ASP A 107 0.04 0.46 8.83
CA ASP A 107 0.37 0.68 7.41
C ASP A 107 0.11 2.14 7.02
N ASN A 108 -1.12 2.62 7.24
CA ASN A 108 -1.51 3.98 6.95
C ASN A 108 -2.59 4.50 7.91
N TYR A 109 -2.16 5.12 9.02
CA TYR A 109 -3.08 5.68 10.02
C TYR A 109 -3.99 6.78 9.46
N VAL A 110 -3.60 7.49 8.38
CA VAL A 110 -4.43 8.52 7.76
C VAL A 110 -5.65 7.88 7.10
N ILE A 111 -5.44 6.86 6.28
CA ILE A 111 -6.56 6.12 5.66
C ILE A 111 -7.37 5.37 6.72
N TRP A 112 -6.71 4.78 7.72
CA TRP A 112 -7.40 4.15 8.83
C TRP A 112 -8.34 5.12 9.59
N LEU A 113 -7.92 6.38 9.79
CA LEU A 113 -8.76 7.43 10.36
C LEU A 113 -9.89 7.83 9.41
N LEU A 114 -9.63 7.96 8.10
CA LEU A 114 -10.66 8.25 7.10
C LEU A 114 -11.75 7.17 7.07
N GLY A 115 -11.39 5.89 7.21
CA GLY A 115 -12.32 4.77 7.31
C GLY A 115 -13.17 4.73 8.60
N ARG A 116 -12.97 5.68 9.51
CA ARG A 116 -13.85 5.91 10.68
C ARG A 116 -14.93 6.95 10.40
N LEU A 117 -14.81 7.72 9.32
CA LEU A 117 -15.82 8.69 8.92
C LEU A 117 -16.98 7.96 8.22
N PRO A 118 -18.24 8.29 8.52
CA PRO A 118 -19.40 7.63 7.91
C PRO A 118 -19.39 7.65 6.38
N ALA A 119 -18.90 8.75 5.78
CA ALA A 119 -18.84 8.92 4.33
C ALA A 119 -17.89 7.94 3.61
N TYR A 120 -16.93 7.33 4.32
CA TYR A 120 -15.93 6.44 3.74
C TYR A 120 -15.85 5.07 4.41
N HIS A 121 -16.73 4.82 5.39
CA HIS A 121 -16.62 3.64 6.25
C HIS A 121 -16.62 2.35 5.43
N ASP A 122 -17.63 2.18 4.59
CA ASP A 122 -17.83 0.94 3.81
C ASP A 122 -16.71 0.74 2.80
N SER A 123 -16.30 1.79 2.09
CA SER A 123 -15.23 1.72 1.08
C SER A 123 -13.86 1.34 1.64
N PHE A 124 -13.63 1.55 2.94
CA PHE A 124 -12.36 1.20 3.60
C PHE A 124 -12.44 -0.06 4.46
N GLN A 125 -13.60 -0.73 4.58
CA GLN A 125 -13.66 -2.04 5.26
C GLN A 125 -13.10 -3.15 4.37
N ASN A 126 -13.36 -3.09 3.06
CA ASN A 126 -12.84 -4.02 2.07
C ASN A 126 -11.90 -3.31 1.08
N TYR A 127 -10.69 -2.97 1.51
CA TYR A 127 -9.79 -2.18 0.67
C TYR A 127 -8.80 -3.05 -0.09
N GLU A 128 -8.89 -3.02 -1.42
CA GLU A 128 -7.96 -3.72 -2.31
C GLU A 128 -6.98 -2.75 -2.95
N PHE A 129 -5.69 -3.03 -2.82
CA PHE A 129 -4.61 -2.19 -3.29
C PHE A 129 -4.43 -2.28 -4.82
N LEU A 130 -4.12 -1.14 -5.44
CA LEU A 130 -3.58 -1.06 -6.81
C LEU A 130 -2.06 -0.90 -6.82
N THR A 131 -1.43 -0.57 -5.70
CA THR A 131 0.04 -0.61 -5.57
C THR A 131 0.50 -2.06 -5.35
N PRO A 132 1.18 -2.71 -6.32
CA PRO A 132 1.50 -4.15 -6.24
C PRO A 132 2.28 -4.53 -4.98
N ARG A 133 3.26 -3.72 -4.59
CA ARG A 133 4.04 -3.95 -3.36
C ARG A 133 3.14 -4.05 -2.12
N LYS A 134 2.20 -3.13 -1.94
CA LYS A 134 1.30 -3.10 -0.77
C LYS A 134 0.39 -4.32 -0.73
N ALA A 135 -0.14 -4.72 -1.89
CA ALA A 135 -0.96 -5.92 -2.02
C ALA A 135 -0.18 -7.19 -1.66
N LEU A 136 1.04 -7.33 -2.18
CA LEU A 136 1.92 -8.47 -1.91
C LEU A 136 2.45 -8.49 -0.47
N ASP A 137 2.74 -7.33 0.12
CA ASP A 137 3.18 -7.23 1.51
C ASP A 137 2.05 -7.62 2.49
N ARG A 138 0.78 -7.38 2.10
CA ARG A 138 -0.39 -7.94 2.80
C ARG A 138 -0.48 -9.46 2.59
N GLY A 139 -0.17 -9.93 1.38
CA GLY A 139 -0.08 -11.36 1.05
C GLY A 139 -1.42 -12.10 1.06
N TYR A 140 -2.52 -11.35 1.04
CA TYR A 140 -3.87 -11.87 1.14
C TYR A 140 -4.83 -11.00 0.33
N GLY A 141 -5.83 -11.63 -0.27
CA GLY A 141 -6.94 -10.95 -0.92
C GLY A 141 -7.95 -11.92 -1.51
N PHE A 142 -8.77 -11.40 -2.43
CA PHE A 142 -9.69 -12.19 -3.24
C PHE A 142 -9.20 -12.24 -4.69
N CYS A 143 -9.94 -12.94 -5.57
CA CYS A 143 -9.68 -12.98 -7.00
C CYS A 143 -9.50 -11.58 -7.62
N SER A 144 -10.26 -10.59 -7.13
CA SER A 144 -10.14 -9.18 -7.54
C SER A 144 -8.83 -8.51 -7.11
N GLN A 145 -8.29 -8.85 -5.95
CA GLN A 145 -7.01 -8.33 -5.47
C GLN A 145 -5.85 -8.91 -6.30
N ALA A 146 -5.87 -10.21 -6.59
CA ALA A 146 -4.89 -10.85 -7.47
C ALA A 146 -4.92 -10.23 -8.87
N SER A 147 -6.12 -10.04 -9.44
CA SER A 147 -6.30 -9.42 -10.75
C SER A 147 -5.79 -7.98 -10.78
N LYS A 148 -6.02 -7.20 -9.72
CA LYS A 148 -5.49 -5.83 -9.58
C LYS A 148 -3.97 -5.78 -9.54
N ILE A 149 -3.30 -6.78 -8.95
CA ILE A 149 -1.83 -6.88 -8.95
C ILE A 149 -1.33 -7.09 -10.38
N VAL A 150 -1.84 -8.10 -11.08
CA VAL A 150 -1.46 -8.40 -12.47
C VAL A 150 -1.73 -7.19 -13.37
N TYR A 151 -2.92 -6.62 -13.31
CA TYR A 151 -3.29 -5.41 -14.06
C TYR A 151 -2.31 -4.26 -13.81
N SER A 152 -1.96 -3.98 -12.55
CA SER A 152 -1.10 -2.86 -12.20
C SER A 152 0.33 -3.06 -12.70
N ILE A 153 0.85 -4.30 -12.65
CA ILE A 153 2.18 -4.63 -13.17
C ILE A 153 2.24 -4.51 -14.70
N LEU A 154 1.19 -4.95 -15.40
CA LEU A 154 1.09 -4.84 -16.86
C LEU A 154 1.01 -3.38 -17.30
N THR A 155 0.17 -2.59 -16.65
CA THR A 155 -0.02 -1.17 -17.00
C THR A 155 1.22 -0.33 -16.74
N GLU A 156 1.99 -0.62 -15.70
CA GLU A 156 3.31 0.01 -15.46
C GLU A 156 4.31 -0.21 -16.59
N GLN A 157 4.17 -1.32 -17.32
CA GLN A 157 5.01 -1.67 -18.47
C GLN A 157 4.41 -1.19 -19.79
N GLY A 158 3.30 -0.44 -19.75
CA GLY A 158 2.60 0.02 -20.93
C GLY A 158 1.92 -1.11 -21.70
N ILE A 159 1.63 -2.25 -21.05
CA ILE A 159 0.86 -3.35 -21.64
C ILE A 159 -0.63 -3.08 -21.35
N PRO A 160 -1.46 -2.82 -22.38
CA PRO A 160 -2.90 -2.64 -22.18
C PRO A 160 -3.52 -3.92 -21.65
N ALA A 161 -4.34 -3.77 -20.61
CA ALA A 161 -5.04 -4.85 -19.95
C ALA A 161 -6.40 -4.34 -19.48
N THR A 162 -7.35 -5.26 -19.28
CA THR A 162 -8.67 -4.94 -18.74
C THR A 162 -9.02 -5.92 -17.64
N ILE A 163 -9.47 -5.44 -16.49
CA ILE A 163 -10.03 -6.30 -15.44
C ILE A 163 -11.50 -6.52 -15.72
N TYR A 164 -11.90 -7.78 -15.82
CA TYR A 164 -13.29 -8.19 -15.94
C TYR A 164 -13.75 -8.90 -14.67
N SER A 165 -15.00 -8.67 -14.29
CA SER A 165 -15.64 -9.32 -13.16
C SER A 165 -17.01 -9.86 -13.57
N ALA A 166 -17.29 -11.07 -13.11
CA ALA A 166 -18.59 -11.72 -13.10
C ALA A 166 -18.99 -12.00 -11.65
N GLU A 167 -20.17 -12.58 -11.44
CA GLU A 167 -20.53 -13.09 -10.13
C GLU A 167 -19.46 -14.09 -9.67
N GLN A 168 -18.95 -13.91 -8.44
CA GLN A 168 -17.96 -14.77 -7.79
C GLN A 168 -16.56 -14.84 -8.42
N HIS A 169 -16.28 -14.17 -9.55
CA HIS A 169 -14.94 -14.24 -10.16
C HIS A 169 -14.45 -12.95 -10.81
N THR A 170 -13.13 -12.78 -10.83
CA THR A 170 -12.45 -11.63 -11.45
C THR A 170 -11.19 -12.11 -12.16
N ILE A 171 -11.01 -11.66 -13.40
CA ILE A 171 -9.87 -12.01 -14.26
C ILE A 171 -9.30 -10.77 -14.94
N VAL A 172 -8.16 -10.93 -15.62
CA VAL A 172 -7.56 -9.90 -16.49
C VAL A 172 -7.51 -10.40 -17.93
N GLU A 173 -7.93 -9.58 -18.88
CA GLU A 173 -7.75 -9.86 -20.31
C GLU A 173 -6.60 -9.03 -20.91
N VAL A 174 -5.72 -9.68 -21.68
CA VAL A 174 -4.58 -9.06 -22.38
C VAL A 174 -4.39 -9.71 -23.75
N ASP A 175 -4.42 -8.92 -24.83
CA ASP A 175 -4.22 -9.40 -26.21
C ASP A 175 -5.09 -10.62 -26.58
N GLY A 176 -6.31 -10.71 -26.04
CA GLY A 176 -7.19 -11.87 -26.23
C GLY A 176 -6.77 -13.13 -25.49
N ASN A 177 -5.97 -13.00 -24.43
CA ASN A 177 -5.73 -14.05 -23.43
C ASN A 177 -6.45 -13.67 -22.13
N VAL A 178 -7.06 -14.66 -21.48
CA VAL A 178 -7.59 -14.54 -20.13
C VAL A 178 -6.51 -14.99 -19.14
N LEU A 179 -6.17 -14.10 -18.21
CA LEU A 179 -5.25 -14.34 -17.11
C LEU A 179 -6.07 -14.43 -15.83
N ASP A 180 -6.17 -15.64 -15.30
CA ASP A 180 -6.77 -15.91 -14.01
C ASP A 180 -5.67 -16.02 -12.96
N SER A 181 -5.37 -14.88 -12.34
CA SER A 181 -4.33 -14.76 -11.33
C SER A 181 -4.71 -15.32 -9.96
N ASP A 182 -5.95 -15.79 -9.80
CA ASP A 182 -6.38 -16.44 -8.57
C ASP A 182 -5.97 -17.92 -8.59
N TYR A 183 -6.12 -18.55 -9.76
CA TYR A 183 -5.76 -19.96 -10.01
C TYR A 183 -4.40 -20.13 -10.69
N GLY A 184 -3.73 -19.05 -11.09
CA GLY A 184 -2.45 -19.15 -11.81
C GLY A 184 -2.60 -19.65 -13.25
N VAL A 185 -3.80 -19.52 -13.83
CA VAL A 185 -4.16 -20.10 -15.13
C VAL A 185 -4.15 -19.04 -16.21
N LEU A 186 -3.49 -19.34 -17.34
CA LEU A 186 -3.62 -18.58 -18.57
C LEU A 186 -4.44 -19.38 -19.58
N VAL A 187 -5.55 -18.79 -20.04
CA VAL A 187 -6.35 -19.33 -21.13
C VAL A 187 -6.07 -18.50 -22.39
N PRO A 188 -5.45 -19.08 -23.44
CA PRO A 188 -5.07 -18.39 -24.67
C PRO A 188 -6.25 -18.18 -25.63
N HIS A 189 -7.38 -17.75 -25.08
CA HIS A 189 -8.61 -17.45 -25.79
C HIS A 189 -9.22 -16.15 -25.24
N PRO A 190 -9.88 -15.35 -26.10
CA PRO A 190 -10.52 -14.12 -25.66
C PRO A 190 -11.70 -14.46 -24.76
N LEU A 191 -11.98 -13.59 -23.78
CA LEU A 191 -13.05 -13.81 -22.80
C LEU A 191 -14.39 -14.05 -23.49
N ALA A 192 -14.70 -13.27 -24.53
CA ALA A 192 -15.93 -13.40 -25.30
C ALA A 192 -16.11 -14.77 -26.01
N LEU A 193 -15.02 -15.51 -26.25
CA LEU A 193 -15.11 -16.88 -26.76
C LEU A 193 -15.38 -17.86 -25.62
N VAL A 194 -14.67 -17.71 -24.50
CA VAL A 194 -14.85 -18.53 -23.30
C VAL A 194 -16.27 -18.37 -22.72
N GLU A 195 -16.83 -17.17 -22.75
CA GLU A 195 -18.22 -16.89 -22.34
C GLU A 195 -19.26 -17.71 -23.12
N ARG A 196 -19.00 -17.95 -24.41
CA ARG A 196 -19.92 -18.68 -25.29
C ARG A 196 -19.78 -20.19 -25.15
N ASP A 197 -18.58 -20.64 -24.78
CA ASP A 197 -18.27 -22.05 -24.57
C ASP A 197 -17.33 -22.20 -23.36
N PRO A 198 -17.89 -22.25 -22.14
CA PRO A 198 -17.11 -22.39 -20.91
C PRO A 198 -16.28 -23.68 -20.85
N SER A 199 -16.63 -24.70 -21.64
CA SER A 199 -15.87 -25.98 -21.67
C SER A 199 -14.44 -25.82 -22.20
N ILE A 200 -14.14 -24.68 -22.85
CA ILE A 200 -12.79 -24.31 -23.26
C ILE A 200 -11.83 -24.29 -22.06
N VAL A 201 -12.32 -23.93 -20.87
CA VAL A 201 -11.45 -23.79 -19.68
C VAL A 201 -11.06 -25.13 -19.07
N ASP A 202 -11.79 -26.22 -19.32
CA ASP A 202 -11.67 -27.50 -18.61
C ASP A 202 -10.24 -28.02 -18.56
N SER A 203 -9.56 -28.02 -19.71
CA SER A 203 -8.18 -28.51 -19.81
C SER A 203 -7.16 -27.64 -19.07
N TYR A 204 -7.44 -26.34 -18.94
CA TYR A 204 -6.55 -25.36 -18.31
C TYR A 204 -6.67 -25.37 -16.78
N TYR A 205 -7.80 -25.81 -16.24
CA TYR A 205 -8.06 -25.94 -14.80
C TYR A 205 -8.02 -27.39 -14.33
N SER A 206 -7.26 -28.25 -15.00
CA SER A 206 -7.13 -29.67 -14.61
C SER A 206 -6.54 -29.90 -13.22
N ASP A 207 -5.77 -28.94 -12.69
CA ASP A 207 -5.30 -28.99 -11.29
C ASP A 207 -6.38 -28.55 -10.27
N TYR A 208 -7.53 -28.05 -10.77
CA TYR A 208 -8.64 -27.50 -9.99
C TYR A 208 -9.99 -28.13 -10.38
N GLU A 209 -10.00 -29.45 -10.68
CA GLU A 209 -11.20 -30.17 -11.11
C GLU A 209 -12.41 -29.95 -10.20
N ASP A 210 -12.21 -29.93 -8.88
CA ASP A 210 -13.27 -29.70 -7.88
C ASP A 210 -13.92 -28.31 -7.99
N MET A 211 -13.23 -27.34 -8.60
CA MET A 211 -13.68 -25.96 -8.78
C MET A 211 -14.34 -25.73 -10.14
N LEU A 212 -14.25 -26.68 -11.08
CA LEU A 212 -14.84 -26.56 -12.43
C LEU A 212 -16.33 -26.20 -12.42
N PRO A 213 -17.20 -26.75 -11.54
CA PRO A 213 -18.60 -26.35 -11.52
C PRO A 213 -18.80 -24.86 -11.21
N LEU A 214 -17.99 -24.30 -10.30
CA LEU A 214 -18.01 -22.87 -9.96
C LEU A 214 -17.47 -22.04 -11.14
N LEU A 215 -16.35 -22.47 -11.73
CA LEU A 215 -15.74 -21.80 -12.88
C LEU A 215 -16.66 -21.79 -14.11
N HIS A 216 -17.36 -22.89 -14.40
CA HIS A 216 -18.40 -22.93 -15.44
C HIS A 216 -19.53 -21.96 -15.15
N GLY A 217 -19.93 -21.85 -13.88
CA GLY A 217 -20.90 -20.87 -13.44
C GLY A 217 -20.44 -19.43 -13.71
N ALA A 218 -19.19 -19.10 -13.35
CA ALA A 218 -18.62 -17.78 -13.55
C ALA A 218 -18.40 -17.44 -15.04
N TYR A 219 -17.76 -18.35 -15.79
CA TYR A 219 -17.47 -18.16 -17.21
C TYR A 219 -18.72 -18.20 -18.09
N GLY A 220 -19.77 -18.93 -17.70
CA GLY A 220 -21.04 -18.98 -18.44
C GLY A 220 -21.94 -17.74 -18.28
N GLN A 221 -21.48 -16.70 -17.57
CA GLN A 221 -22.22 -15.47 -17.32
C GLN A 221 -21.63 -14.26 -18.08
N PRO A 222 -22.37 -13.15 -18.21
CA PRO A 222 -21.84 -11.92 -18.79
C PRO A 222 -20.78 -11.26 -17.88
N TRP A 223 -19.62 -10.93 -18.45
CA TRP A 223 -18.57 -10.23 -17.74
C TRP A 223 -18.64 -8.71 -17.95
N HIS A 224 -18.30 -7.97 -16.90
CA HIS A 224 -18.29 -6.52 -16.91
C HIS A 224 -16.90 -6.00 -16.54
N GLN A 225 -16.50 -4.88 -17.14
CA GLN A 225 -15.26 -4.23 -16.74
C GLN A 225 -15.39 -3.74 -15.29
N LEU A 226 -14.44 -4.12 -14.43
CA LEU A 226 -14.47 -3.75 -13.01
C LEU A 226 -14.24 -2.25 -12.78
N GLY A 227 -13.61 -1.57 -13.74
CA GLY A 227 -13.33 -0.14 -13.69
C GLY A 227 -12.66 0.36 -14.96
N THR A 228 -12.28 1.64 -14.99
CA THR A 228 -11.57 2.25 -16.12
C THR A 228 -10.10 2.49 -15.79
N PRO A 229 -9.22 2.58 -16.80
CA PRO A 229 -7.82 2.94 -16.59
C PRO A 229 -7.63 4.24 -15.78
N GLU A 230 -8.44 5.27 -16.06
CA GLU A 230 -8.38 6.55 -15.34
C GLU A 230 -8.83 6.39 -13.89
N GLY A 231 -9.86 5.57 -13.63
CA GLY A 231 -10.33 5.27 -12.29
C GLY A 231 -9.25 4.58 -11.46
N PHE A 232 -8.59 3.57 -12.03
CA PHE A 232 -7.48 2.87 -11.36
C PHE A 232 -6.26 3.77 -11.17
N GLN A 233 -5.90 4.59 -12.17
CA GLN A 233 -4.81 5.56 -12.01
C GLN A 233 -5.10 6.57 -10.90
N SER A 234 -6.33 7.06 -10.80
CA SER A 234 -6.77 7.97 -9.75
C SER A 234 -6.66 7.32 -8.37
N ALA A 235 -7.21 6.11 -8.20
CA ALA A 235 -7.13 5.37 -6.94
C ALA A 235 -5.68 5.09 -6.52
N ARG A 236 -4.81 4.69 -7.45
CA ARG A 236 -3.37 4.50 -7.19
C ARG A 236 -2.67 5.81 -6.83
N SER A 237 -3.08 6.93 -7.42
CA SER A 237 -2.56 8.25 -7.07
C SER A 237 -2.94 8.62 -5.64
N TYR A 238 -4.17 8.32 -5.21
CA TYR A 238 -4.58 8.50 -3.81
C TYR A 238 -3.76 7.64 -2.85
N GLU A 239 -3.53 6.36 -3.16
CA GLU A 239 -2.64 5.50 -2.37
C GLU A 239 -1.27 6.13 -2.17
N THR A 240 -0.67 6.63 -3.26
CA THR A 240 0.64 7.30 -3.23
C THR A 240 0.62 8.58 -2.39
N ILE A 241 -0.41 9.41 -2.53
CA ILE A 241 -0.56 10.64 -1.76
C ILE A 241 -0.65 10.33 -0.27
N PHE A 242 -1.51 9.39 0.13
CA PHE A 242 -1.69 9.04 1.53
C PHE A 242 -0.47 8.32 2.12
N ASP A 243 0.24 7.52 1.33
CA ASP A 243 1.48 6.88 1.78
C ASP A 243 2.60 7.91 2.06
N ARG A 244 2.59 9.06 1.37
CA ARG A 244 3.46 10.20 1.68
C ARG A 244 2.94 11.02 2.86
N LEU A 245 1.63 11.29 2.89
CA LEU A 245 1.01 12.18 3.87
C LEU A 245 1.17 11.67 5.31
N LYS A 246 1.18 10.36 5.53
CA LYS A 246 1.37 9.75 6.86
C LYS A 246 2.68 10.16 7.54
N TRP A 247 3.70 10.59 6.78
CA TRP A 247 4.99 11.02 7.35
C TRP A 247 5.00 12.48 7.79
N LEU A 248 4.08 13.31 7.29
CA LEU A 248 4.11 14.76 7.52
C LEU A 248 3.89 15.12 9.00
N PRO A 249 2.85 14.62 9.69
CA PRO A 249 2.61 14.97 11.09
C PRO A 249 3.77 14.68 12.07
N PRO A 250 4.40 13.47 12.09
CA PRO A 250 5.52 13.22 13.01
C PRO A 250 6.74 14.09 12.70
N VAL A 251 7.04 14.33 11.41
CA VAL A 251 8.16 15.20 11.01
C VAL A 251 7.91 16.65 11.41
N MET A 252 6.70 17.17 11.24
CA MET A 252 6.37 18.54 11.66
C MET A 252 6.49 18.73 13.17
N LEU A 253 6.03 17.76 13.97
CA LEU A 253 6.18 17.80 15.43
C LEU A 253 7.65 17.83 15.85
N LEU A 254 8.49 17.00 15.21
CA LEU A 254 9.93 16.99 15.42
C LEU A 254 10.57 18.34 15.10
N LEU A 255 10.29 18.90 13.91
CA LEU A 255 10.88 20.16 13.46
C LEU A 255 10.49 21.33 14.38
N ILE A 256 9.19 21.45 14.71
CA ILE A 256 8.70 22.48 15.63
C ILE A 256 9.34 22.30 17.01
N GLY A 257 9.44 21.06 17.50
CA GLY A 257 10.07 20.74 18.77
C GLY A 257 11.53 21.18 18.84
N VAL A 258 12.33 20.84 17.82
CA VAL A 258 13.74 21.21 17.72
C VAL A 258 13.92 22.72 17.63
N LEU A 259 13.10 23.41 16.82
CA LEU A 259 13.15 24.88 16.70
C LEU A 259 12.86 25.56 18.04
N LEU A 260 11.84 25.10 18.77
CA LEU A 260 11.50 25.65 20.07
C LEU A 260 12.59 25.36 21.13
N ALA A 261 13.14 24.16 21.15
CA ALA A 261 14.22 23.78 22.07
C ALA A 261 15.52 24.59 21.85
N THR A 262 15.86 24.88 20.59
CA THR A 262 17.09 25.57 20.19
C THR A 262 16.97 27.10 20.18
N SER A 263 15.77 27.65 20.00
CA SER A 263 15.54 29.12 20.05
C SER A 263 15.92 29.74 21.41
N GLY A 264 15.72 29.01 22.51
CA GLY A 264 16.17 29.42 23.84
C GLY A 264 17.69 29.34 24.06
N LEU A 265 18.42 28.57 23.24
CA LEU A 265 19.88 28.52 23.23
C LEU A 265 20.48 29.70 22.44
N LEU A 266 19.87 30.07 21.32
CA LEU A 266 20.28 31.21 20.49
C LEU A 266 20.10 32.56 21.20
N ARG A 267 19.03 32.72 22.00
CA ARG A 267 18.80 33.92 22.83
C ARG A 267 19.75 34.09 24.02
N ARG A 268 20.50 33.05 24.39
CA ARG A 268 21.45 33.08 25.52
C ARG A 268 22.86 33.51 25.14
N ARG A 269 23.15 33.86 23.87
CA ARG A 269 24.42 34.52 23.55
C ARG A 269 24.43 35.89 24.22
N PRO A 270 25.32 36.14 25.20
CA PRO A 270 25.45 37.47 25.76
C PRO A 270 25.95 38.37 24.64
N PHE A 271 25.26 39.49 24.42
CA PHE A 271 25.83 40.62 23.71
C PHE A 271 27.11 40.99 24.45
N VAL A 272 28.27 40.61 23.91
CA VAL A 272 29.56 41.04 24.46
C VAL A 272 29.58 42.55 24.28
N SER A 273 29.34 43.27 25.37
CA SER A 273 29.50 44.72 25.42
C SER A 273 30.94 45.03 25.00
N ALA A 274 31.07 45.88 23.98
CA ALA A 274 32.34 46.39 23.51
C ALA A 274 33.17 46.91 24.70
N PRO A 275 34.49 46.65 24.74
CA PRO A 275 35.32 47.12 25.83
C PRO A 275 35.29 48.65 25.88
N LYS A 276 35.03 49.20 27.07
CA LYS A 276 35.20 50.63 27.36
C LYS A 276 36.68 50.99 27.22
N ILE A 277 37.12 51.32 26.02
CA ILE A 277 38.40 51.97 25.77
C ILE A 277 38.08 53.42 25.43
N PHE A 278 38.19 54.28 26.44
CA PHE A 278 38.59 55.70 26.41
C PHE A 278 38.06 56.41 27.66
N ALA A 279 38.72 56.18 28.79
CA ALA A 279 38.79 57.18 29.85
C ALA A 279 40.04 58.03 29.57
N PHE A 280 39.88 59.16 28.87
CA PHE A 280 40.93 60.17 28.79
C PHE A 280 40.82 61.07 30.02
N GLY A 281 41.72 60.86 30.98
CA GLY A 281 41.98 61.84 32.02
C GLY A 281 42.53 63.12 31.40
N ARG A 282 41.93 64.26 31.74
CA ARG A 282 42.55 65.58 31.57
C ARG A 282 42.76 66.19 32.95
N SER A 283 43.96 65.94 33.47
CA SER A 283 44.65 66.83 34.39
C SER A 283 45.44 67.83 33.55
N SER A 284 45.16 69.13 33.68
CA SER A 284 46.22 70.14 33.79
C SER A 284 45.66 71.50 34.20
N ASN A 285 46.23 72.00 35.30
CA ASN A 285 46.30 73.40 35.74
C ASN A 285 46.56 74.43 34.64
N ARG A 286 45.96 75.62 34.84
CA ARG A 286 46.35 77.02 34.51
C ARG A 286 45.03 77.80 34.38
N GLY A 287 44.69 78.88 35.08
CA GLY A 287 45.38 79.81 35.95
C GLY A 287 44.65 81.15 35.79
N ALA A 288 44.13 81.72 36.89
CA ALA A 288 43.83 83.14 37.13
C ALA A 288 43.32 83.24 38.58
#